data_AF-A0A961BY80-F1
#
_entry.id   AF-A0A961BY80-F1
#
_cell.length_a   1.000
_cell.length_b   1.000
_cell.length_c   1.000
_cell.angle_alpha   90.00
_cell.angle_beta   90.00
_cell.angle_gamma   90.00
#
_symmetry.space_group_name_H-M   'P 1'
#
loop_
_entity.id
_entity.type
_entity.pdbx_description
1 polymer ?
#
loop_
_entity_poly.entity_id
_entity_poly.type
_entity_poly.pdbx_seq_one_letter_code
_entity_poly.pdbx_strand_id
1 'polypeptide(L)'
;MSLWRNQLSGPTDPARDAGWVDPPPRQGFFTDTSICIGCKACEVACKEWNQLPMDRLGMTGASYDNSIGLGASTWRHVAFVEQTTERIAAARESGRALIALGMPGLRPGAMDLAAAESAALAALATGTLPDFRWLIASDVCKHCTHA
;
A
#
# COMPACT_ATOMS: atom_id res chain seq x y z
N MET A 1 -32.39 22.79 8.79
CA MET A 1 -31.97 22.64 7.38
C MET A 1 -30.45 22.51 7.30
N SER A 2 -29.87 21.32 7.56
CA SER A 2 -28.40 21.09 7.45
C SER A 2 -28.05 19.62 7.15
N LEU A 3 -28.96 18.87 6.52
CA LEU A 3 -28.76 17.44 6.21
C LEU A 3 -28.00 17.19 4.89
N TRP A 4 -27.55 18.25 4.19
CA TRP A 4 -26.91 18.17 2.87
C TRP A 4 -25.50 18.77 2.87
N ARG A 5 -24.67 18.42 3.86
CA ARG A 5 -23.26 18.80 3.90
C ARG A 5 -22.34 17.61 3.60
N ASN A 6 -22.78 16.70 2.74
CA ASN A 6 -21.93 15.62 2.21
C ASN A 6 -21.03 16.24 1.14
N GLN A 7 -19.85 16.73 1.54
CA GLN A 7 -18.86 17.32 0.64
C GLN A 7 -18.46 16.32 -0.46
N LEU A 8 -18.56 16.75 -1.71
CA LEU A 8 -17.96 16.08 -2.87
C LEU A 8 -16.51 16.55 -3.12
N SER A 9 -16.06 17.62 -2.46
CA SER A 9 -14.68 18.10 -2.37
C SER A 9 -14.56 19.25 -1.35
N GLY A 10 -13.37 19.45 -0.78
CA GLY A 10 -13.05 20.50 0.20
C GLY A 10 -12.12 20.00 1.32
N PRO A 11 -11.63 20.87 2.22
CA PRO A 11 -10.93 20.44 3.42
C PRO A 11 -11.90 19.67 4.32
N THR A 12 -11.68 18.35 4.44
CA THR A 12 -12.43 17.46 5.31
C THR A 12 -11.73 17.31 6.66
N ASP A 13 -12.50 17.14 7.72
CA ASP A 13 -11.99 16.67 9.00
C ASP A 13 -12.63 15.31 9.29
N PRO A 14 -11.99 14.18 8.88
CA PRO A 14 -12.59 12.85 8.95
C PRO A 14 -13.15 12.50 10.33
N ALA A 15 -12.49 12.96 11.39
CA ALA A 15 -12.93 12.73 12.76
C ALA A 15 -14.28 13.42 13.04
N ARG A 16 -14.40 14.72 12.69
CA ARG A 16 -15.65 15.46 12.87
C ARG A 16 -16.73 15.00 11.91
N ASP A 17 -16.37 14.67 10.68
CA ASP A 17 -17.28 14.17 9.64
C ASP A 17 -17.86 12.80 10.04
N ALA A 18 -17.08 11.98 10.76
CA ALA A 18 -17.53 10.72 11.37
C ALA A 18 -18.29 10.90 12.70
N GLY A 19 -18.50 12.13 13.16
CA GLY A 19 -19.30 12.45 14.35
C GLY A 19 -18.55 12.45 15.69
N TRP A 20 -17.21 12.45 15.69
CA TRP A 20 -16.43 12.60 16.92
C TRP A 20 -16.48 14.03 17.46
N VAL A 21 -16.96 14.19 18.69
CA VAL A 21 -17.02 15.49 19.38
C VAL A 21 -15.67 15.88 19.98
N ASP A 22 -14.94 14.90 20.52
CA ASP A 22 -13.59 15.04 21.07
C ASP A 22 -12.71 13.91 20.52
N PRO A 23 -12.09 14.10 19.34
CA PRO A 23 -11.38 13.01 18.69
C PRO A 23 -10.01 12.76 19.34
N PRO A 24 -9.61 11.49 19.48
CA PRO A 24 -8.28 11.15 19.96
C PRO A 24 -7.19 11.66 18.99
N PRO A 25 -5.92 11.74 19.43
CA PRO A 25 -4.81 12.08 18.55
C PRO A 25 -4.77 11.17 17.32
N ARG A 26 -4.55 11.75 16.14
CA ARG A 26 -4.48 11.00 14.87
C ARG A 26 -3.40 9.93 14.94
N GLN A 27 -3.76 8.71 14.57
CA GLN A 27 -2.84 7.59 14.45
C GLN A 27 -2.56 7.32 12.97
N GLY A 28 -1.41 6.74 12.66
CA GLY A 28 -1.02 6.38 11.29
C GLY A 28 -0.31 5.03 11.25
N PHE A 29 -0.40 4.35 10.11
CA PHE A 29 0.27 3.08 9.87
C PHE A 29 1.09 3.17 8.59
N PHE A 30 2.39 2.88 8.67
CA PHE A 30 3.29 2.82 7.51
C PHE A 30 3.63 1.37 7.19
N THR A 31 3.23 0.90 6.00
CA THR A 31 3.59 -0.42 5.49
C THR A 31 4.73 -0.27 4.51
N ASP A 32 5.93 -0.72 4.87
CA ASP A 32 7.05 -0.76 3.94
C ASP A 32 6.92 -1.97 2.99
N THR A 33 6.51 -1.71 1.75
CA THR A 33 6.36 -2.74 0.72
C THR A 33 7.70 -3.23 0.18
N SER A 34 8.82 -2.54 0.44
CA SER A 34 10.14 -2.99 -0.03
C SER A 34 10.64 -4.23 0.70
N ILE A 35 10.15 -4.47 1.92
CA ILE A 35 10.48 -5.63 2.75
C ILE A 35 9.34 -6.66 2.82
N CYS A 36 8.20 -6.38 2.20
CA CYS A 36 7.05 -7.26 2.24
C CYS A 36 7.30 -8.52 1.40
N ILE A 37 7.21 -9.70 2.04
CA ILE A 37 7.44 -11.00 1.39
C ILE A 37 6.16 -11.72 0.95
N GLY A 38 4.99 -11.10 1.15
CA GLY A 38 3.70 -11.67 0.72
C GLY A 38 3.21 -12.86 1.52
N CYS A 39 3.64 -13.05 2.77
CA CYS A 39 3.25 -14.20 3.59
C CYS A 39 1.74 -14.29 3.93
N LYS A 40 0.94 -13.26 3.61
CA LYS A 40 -0.48 -13.13 3.96
C LYS A 40 -0.84 -13.26 5.44
N ALA A 41 0.15 -13.26 6.35
CA ALA A 41 -0.07 -13.35 7.79
C ALA A 41 -0.92 -12.18 8.33
N CYS A 42 -0.78 -10.99 7.76
CA CYS A 42 -1.60 -9.84 8.12
C CYS A 42 -3.10 -10.02 7.79
N GLU A 43 -3.45 -10.78 6.74
CA GLU A 43 -4.85 -11.10 6.44
C GLU A 43 -5.43 -12.05 7.50
N VAL A 44 -4.67 -13.10 7.81
CA VAL A 44 -5.06 -14.11 8.81
C VAL A 44 -5.22 -13.46 10.18
N ALA A 45 -4.24 -12.66 10.61
CA ALA A 45 -4.28 -11.96 11.89
C ALA A 45 -5.47 -10.99 11.99
N CYS A 46 -5.79 -10.29 10.89
CA CYS A 46 -6.96 -9.40 10.86
C CYS A 46 -8.27 -10.17 11.04
N LYS A 47 -8.42 -11.31 10.36
CA LYS A 47 -9.62 -12.15 10.49
C LYS A 47 -9.72 -12.75 11.89
N GLU A 48 -8.63 -13.28 12.42
CA GLU A 48 -8.58 -13.90 13.75
C GLU A 48 -8.94 -12.89 14.84
N TRP A 49 -8.28 -11.72 14.86
CA TRP A 49 -8.52 -10.71 15.87
C TRP A 49 -9.97 -10.18 15.86
N ASN A 50 -10.54 -10.00 14.66
CA ASN A 50 -11.88 -9.44 14.49
C ASN A 50 -12.97 -10.51 14.35
N GLN A 51 -12.62 -11.80 14.49
CA GLN A 51 -13.54 -12.93 14.35
C GLN A 51 -14.35 -12.88 13.04
N LEU A 52 -13.68 -12.49 11.95
CA LEU A 52 -14.33 -12.37 10.64
C LEU A 52 -14.50 -13.76 10.01
N PRO A 53 -15.65 -14.02 9.37
CA PRO A 53 -15.84 -15.28 8.68
C PRO A 53 -14.84 -15.43 7.52
N MET A 54 -14.58 -16.68 7.17
CA MET A 54 -13.84 -17.01 5.97
C MET A 54 -14.70 -16.72 4.73
N ASP A 55 -14.12 -15.97 3.80
CA ASP A 55 -14.70 -15.78 2.48
C ASP A 55 -14.37 -16.98 1.58
N ARG A 56 -14.99 -17.05 0.40
CA ARG A 56 -14.54 -17.99 -0.63
C ARG A 56 -13.17 -17.53 -1.13
N LEU A 57 -12.14 -18.29 -0.78
CA LEU A 57 -10.81 -18.16 -1.34
C LEU A 57 -10.73 -18.96 -2.64
N GLY A 58 -10.09 -18.40 -3.66
CA GLY A 58 -9.97 -19.04 -4.97
C GLY A 58 -8.68 -18.64 -5.67
N MET A 59 -8.05 -19.60 -6.34
CA MET A 59 -6.93 -19.33 -7.24
C MET A 59 -7.49 -18.95 -8.61
N THR A 60 -7.14 -17.77 -9.11
CA THR A 60 -7.53 -17.33 -10.46
C THR A 60 -6.65 -17.94 -11.55
N GLY A 61 -5.50 -18.51 -11.17
CA GLY A 61 -4.46 -18.97 -12.11
C GLY A 61 -3.61 -17.83 -12.68
N ALA A 62 -3.93 -16.57 -12.36
CA ALA A 62 -3.19 -15.40 -12.83
C ALA A 62 -2.21 -14.84 -11.78
N SER A 63 -2.36 -15.21 -10.51
CA SER A 63 -1.47 -14.79 -9.42
C SER A 63 -1.61 -15.69 -8.19
N TYR A 64 -0.70 -15.51 -7.22
CA TYR A 64 -0.79 -16.14 -5.88
C TYR A 64 -1.80 -15.47 -4.95
N ASP A 65 -2.53 -14.48 -5.46
CA ASP A 65 -3.61 -13.86 -4.71
C ASP A 65 -4.86 -14.76 -4.69
N ASN A 66 -5.21 -15.23 -3.50
CA ASN A 66 -6.40 -16.03 -3.23
C ASN A 66 -7.61 -15.24 -2.71
N SER A 67 -7.42 -13.98 -2.31
CA SER A 67 -8.48 -13.11 -1.78
C SER A 67 -9.04 -12.17 -2.84
N ILE A 68 -8.29 -11.90 -3.92
CA ILE A 68 -8.67 -11.09 -5.11
C ILE A 68 -8.85 -9.60 -4.79
N GLY A 69 -9.36 -9.27 -3.60
CA GLY A 69 -9.51 -7.92 -3.11
C GLY A 69 -10.23 -7.83 -1.77
N LEU A 70 -10.58 -6.61 -1.41
CA LEU A 70 -11.33 -6.31 -0.18
C LEU A 70 -12.81 -6.68 -0.31
N GLY A 71 -13.43 -7.01 0.82
CA GLY A 71 -14.84 -7.39 0.88
C GLY A 71 -15.48 -7.12 2.24
N ALA A 72 -16.71 -7.64 2.41
CA ALA A 72 -17.46 -7.50 3.67
C ALA A 72 -16.70 -8.11 4.86
N SER A 73 -16.02 -9.25 4.65
CA SER A 73 -15.27 -10.03 5.65
C SER A 73 -13.77 -10.11 5.38
N THR A 74 -13.27 -9.56 4.27
CA THR A 74 -11.84 -9.44 3.97
C THR A 74 -11.44 -7.97 4.06
N TRP A 75 -10.97 -7.56 5.23
CA TRP A 75 -10.65 -6.16 5.49
C TRP A 75 -9.19 -5.82 5.21
N ARG A 76 -8.31 -6.83 5.20
CA ARG A 76 -6.90 -6.72 4.83
C ARG A 76 -6.69 -7.62 3.63
N HIS A 77 -5.97 -7.13 2.63
CA HIS A 77 -5.68 -7.84 1.39
C HIS A 77 -4.21 -7.62 1.03
N VAL A 78 -3.55 -8.65 0.52
CA VAL A 78 -2.18 -8.68 0.00
C VAL A 78 -2.26 -8.97 -1.49
N ALA A 79 -1.94 -7.95 -2.29
CA ALA A 79 -1.90 -8.04 -3.73
C ALA A 79 -0.55 -8.57 -4.19
N PHE A 80 -0.57 -9.49 -5.16
CA PHE A 80 0.60 -10.01 -5.85
C PHE A 80 0.63 -9.42 -7.26
N VAL A 81 1.51 -8.46 -7.49
CA VAL A 81 1.54 -7.71 -8.75
C VAL A 81 2.88 -7.90 -9.45
N GLU A 82 2.87 -8.62 -10.58
CA GLU A 82 4.01 -8.63 -11.50
C GLU A 82 4.08 -7.29 -12.24
N GLN A 83 5.26 -6.68 -12.26
CA GLN A 83 5.50 -5.43 -12.97
C GLN A 83 6.57 -5.64 -14.02
N THR A 84 6.25 -5.29 -15.26
CA THR A 84 7.23 -5.20 -16.34
C THR A 84 8.20 -4.03 -16.10
N THR A 85 9.33 -4.06 -16.78
CA THR A 85 10.33 -2.97 -16.76
C THR A 85 9.71 -1.60 -17.06
N GLU A 86 8.81 -1.50 -18.03
CA GLU A 86 8.15 -0.24 -18.40
C GLU A 86 7.26 0.27 -17.26
N ARG A 87 6.52 -0.63 -16.61
CA ARG A 87 5.63 -0.31 -15.49
C ARG A 87 6.43 0.10 -14.24
N ILE A 88 7.60 -0.50 -14.03
CA ILE A 88 8.54 -0.08 -12.98
C ILE A 88 9.08 1.33 -13.28
N ALA A 89 9.50 1.61 -14.52
CA ALA A 89 10.01 2.91 -14.91
C ALA A 89 8.95 4.02 -14.74
N ALA A 90 7.72 3.77 -15.18
CA ALA A 90 6.59 4.69 -15.00
C ALA A 90 6.30 4.96 -13.51
N ALA A 91 6.33 3.92 -12.65
CA ALA A 91 6.09 4.07 -11.22
C ALA A 91 7.21 4.87 -10.50
N ARG A 92 8.47 4.73 -10.93
CA ARG A 92 9.59 5.52 -10.40
C ARG A 92 9.44 6.99 -10.75
N GLU A 93 9.01 7.29 -11.98
CA GLU A 93 8.77 8.66 -12.41
C GLU A 93 7.63 9.32 -11.63
N SER A 94 6.49 8.63 -11.49
CA SER A 94 5.36 9.17 -10.70
C SER A 94 5.71 9.33 -9.22
N GLY A 95 6.48 8.40 -8.64
CA GLY A 95 6.99 8.50 -7.27
C GLY A 95 7.89 9.72 -7.06
N ARG A 96 8.80 10.02 -8.00
CA ARG A 96 9.64 11.22 -7.96
C ARG A 96 8.81 12.51 -7.97
N ALA A 97 7.79 12.56 -8.82
CA ALA A 97 6.88 13.71 -8.88
C ALA A 97 6.14 13.93 -7.54
N LEU A 98 5.73 12.87 -6.84
CA LEU A 98 5.06 12.96 -5.54
C LEU A 98 6.00 13.43 -4.41
N ILE A 99 7.27 12.98 -4.40
CA ILE A 99 8.26 13.45 -3.41
C ILE A 99 8.51 14.95 -3.58
N ALA A 100 8.54 15.44 -4.82
CA ALA A 100 8.69 16.86 -5.13
C ALA A 100 7.51 17.73 -4.62
N LEU A 101 6.36 17.14 -4.26
CA LEU A 101 5.21 17.83 -3.65
C LEU A 101 5.30 18.01 -2.12
N GLY A 102 6.46 17.74 -1.50
CA GLY A 102 6.70 18.07 -0.09
C GLY A 102 6.44 16.93 0.91
N MET A 103 6.46 15.67 0.46
CA MET A 103 6.54 14.52 1.37
C MET A 103 7.85 14.58 2.20
N PRO A 104 7.86 14.11 3.46
CA PRO A 104 9.08 14.08 4.27
C PRO A 104 10.19 13.30 3.53
N GLY A 105 11.28 13.98 3.20
CA GLY A 105 12.45 13.34 2.62
C GLY A 105 13.12 12.41 3.63
N LEU A 106 13.61 11.26 3.18
CA LEU A 106 14.58 10.48 3.94
C LEU A 106 15.78 11.39 4.27
N ARG A 107 16.27 11.31 5.51
CA ARG A 107 17.41 12.11 5.99
C ARG A 107 18.59 11.98 5.00
N PRO A 108 19.20 13.09 4.55
CA PRO A 108 20.44 13.02 3.77
C PRO A 108 21.49 12.24 4.55
N GLY A 109 22.05 11.19 3.94
CA GLY A 109 23.14 10.38 4.53
C GLY A 109 22.73 9.00 5.05
N ALA A 110 21.50 8.53 4.86
CA ALA A 110 21.10 7.19 5.28
C ALA A 110 21.70 6.06 4.41
N MET A 111 22.04 6.31 3.14
CA MET A 111 22.71 5.38 2.21
C MET A 111 23.42 6.17 1.09
N ASP A 112 24.51 5.63 0.54
CA ASP A 112 25.09 6.12 -0.73
C ASP A 112 24.18 5.69 -1.90
N LEU A 113 23.22 6.56 -2.23
CA LEU A 113 22.25 6.32 -3.29
C LEU A 113 22.91 6.18 -4.67
N ALA A 114 24.04 6.86 -4.91
CA ALA A 114 24.74 6.80 -6.18
C ALA A 114 25.45 5.43 -6.35
N ALA A 115 26.05 4.91 -5.28
CA ALA A 115 26.59 3.56 -5.28
C ALA A 115 25.49 2.49 -5.45
N ALA A 116 24.34 2.67 -4.77
CA ALA A 116 23.20 1.76 -4.90
C ALA A 116 22.63 1.74 -6.33
N GLU A 117 22.50 2.92 -6.96
CA GLU A 117 22.06 3.05 -8.35
C GLU A 117 23.04 2.39 -9.33
N SER A 118 24.34 2.63 -9.14
CA SER A 118 25.40 2.04 -9.96
C SER A 118 25.42 0.50 -9.84
N ALA A 119 25.26 -0.03 -8.63
CA ALA A 119 25.18 -1.47 -8.40
C ALA A 119 23.93 -2.10 -9.05
N ALA A 120 22.79 -1.41 -9.00
CA ALA A 120 21.56 -1.87 -9.65
C ALA A 120 21.70 -1.91 -11.18
N LEU A 121 22.33 -0.89 -11.79
CA LEU A 121 22.62 -0.85 -13.23
C LEU A 121 23.55 -1.99 -13.67
N ALA A 122 24.59 -2.29 -12.88
CA ALA A 122 25.51 -3.40 -13.17
C ALA A 122 24.81 -4.77 -13.06
N ALA A 123 23.95 -4.97 -12.06
CA ALA A 123 23.14 -6.18 -11.93
C ALA A 123 22.16 -6.36 -13.11
N LEU A 124 21.58 -5.26 -13.58
CA LEU A 124 20.70 -5.27 -14.76
C LEU A 124 21.48 -5.63 -16.04
N ALA A 125 22.65 -5.02 -16.24
CA ALA A 125 23.50 -5.27 -17.42
C ALA A 125 24.03 -6.71 -17.49
N THR A 126 24.13 -7.40 -16.35
CA THR A 126 24.58 -8.80 -16.27
C THR A 126 23.44 -9.82 -16.38
N GLY A 127 22.18 -9.38 -16.52
CA GLY A 127 21.02 -10.27 -16.62
C GLY A 127 20.73 -11.06 -15.33
N THR A 128 21.29 -10.62 -14.20
CA THR A 128 21.09 -11.30 -12.89
C THR A 128 19.81 -10.87 -12.18
N LEU A 129 19.13 -9.84 -12.71
CA LEU A 129 17.81 -9.41 -12.28
C LEU A 129 16.75 -9.95 -13.24
N PRO A 130 15.61 -10.47 -12.74
CA PRO A 130 14.49 -10.85 -13.60
C PRO A 130 13.93 -9.63 -14.34
N ASP A 131 13.42 -9.84 -15.55
CA ASP A 131 12.78 -8.81 -16.41
C ASP A 131 11.48 -8.23 -15.81
N PHE A 132 11.09 -8.71 -14.64
CA PHE A 132 9.89 -8.30 -13.91
C PHE A 132 10.18 -8.20 -12.41
N ARG A 133 9.40 -7.36 -11.72
CA ARG A 133 9.45 -7.21 -10.26
C ARG A 133 8.11 -7.56 -9.64
N TRP A 134 8.14 -8.31 -8.54
CA TRP A 134 6.98 -8.44 -7.66
C TRP A 134 6.84 -7.18 -6.81
N LEU A 135 5.69 -6.51 -6.96
CA LEU A 135 5.20 -5.59 -5.94
C LEU A 135 4.20 -6.35 -5.08
N ILE A 136 4.55 -6.49 -3.81
CA ILE A 136 3.68 -7.06 -2.80
C ILE A 136 3.24 -5.92 -1.91
N ALA A 137 1.96 -5.60 -2.00
CA ALA A 137 1.36 -4.50 -1.26
C ALA A 137 0.19 -5.02 -0.46
N SER A 138 0.08 -4.53 0.77
CA SER A 138 -1.09 -4.80 1.59
C SER A 138 -1.79 -3.51 1.94
N ASP A 139 -3.03 -3.37 1.48
CA ASP A 139 -3.84 -2.19 1.75
C ASP A 139 -4.09 -2.04 3.26
N VAL A 140 -4.20 -0.80 3.72
CA VAL A 140 -4.72 -0.55 5.07
C VAL A 140 -6.19 -0.96 5.11
N CYS A 141 -6.62 -1.49 6.25
CA CYS A 141 -7.99 -1.89 6.50
C CYS A 141 -8.99 -0.85 5.97
N LYS A 142 -10.12 -1.27 5.37
CA LYS A 142 -11.18 -0.36 4.85
C LYS A 142 -11.64 0.71 5.85
N HIS A 143 -11.38 0.49 7.13
CA HIS A 143 -11.72 1.39 8.22
C HIS A 143 -10.71 2.51 8.46
N CYS A 144 -9.50 2.44 7.90
CA CYS A 144 -8.45 3.45 8.10
C CYS A 144 -8.46 4.56 7.04
N THR A 145 -9.12 4.36 5.91
CA THR A 145 -9.24 5.40 4.86
C THR A 145 -10.16 6.55 5.27
N HIS A 146 -10.94 6.39 6.35
CA HIS A 146 -11.86 7.39 6.91
C HIS A 146 -11.80 7.49 8.45
N ALA A 147 -10.69 7.05 9.07
CA ALA A 147 -10.46 7.23 10.50
C ALA A 147 -9.82 8.59 10.84
#